data_AF-A0A820WDS1-F1
#
_entry.id   AF-A0A820WDS1-F1
#
_cell.length_a   1.000
_cell.length_b   1.000
_cell.length_c   1.000
_cell.angle_alpha   90.00
_cell.angle_beta   90.00
_cell.angle_gamma   90.00
#
_symmetry.space_group_name_H-M   'P 1'
#
loop_
_entity.id
_entity.type
_entity.pdbx_description
1 polymer ?
#
loop_
_entity_poly.entity_id
_entity_poly.type
_entity_poly.pdbx_seq_one_letter_code
_entity_poly.pdbx_strand_id
1 'polypeptide(L)'
;MGSRLSALVDTVYDSKRREFLGRDGARWGKLGMFYFFFYLGLGAFFCTMLAVFMALSPRDRPRYYSESSCMRTRTIPLSPGLYN
;
A
#
# COMPACT_ATOMS: atom_id res chain seq x y z
N MET A 1 -6.55 27.07 -33.69
CA MET A 1 -5.99 26.36 -32.51
C MET A 1 -6.97 25.34 -31.91
N GLY A 2 -7.78 24.64 -32.73
CA GLY A 2 -8.77 23.65 -32.24
C GLY A 2 -8.58 22.23 -32.81
N SER A 3 -7.77 22.06 -33.85
CA SER A 3 -7.58 20.79 -34.57
C SER A 3 -6.74 19.75 -33.83
N ARG A 4 -5.89 20.18 -32.90
CA ARG A 4 -5.03 19.27 -32.12
C ARG A 4 -5.75 18.67 -30.92
N LEU A 5 -6.70 19.41 -30.34
CA LEU A 5 -7.46 18.95 -29.18
C LEU A 5 -8.51 17.92 -29.57
N SER A 6 -9.16 18.08 -30.73
CA SER A 6 -10.06 17.04 -31.28
C SER A 6 -9.31 15.74 -31.55
N ALA A 7 -8.09 15.81 -32.07
CA ALA A 7 -7.25 14.62 -32.28
C ALA A 7 -6.85 13.94 -30.97
N LEU A 8 -6.59 14.69 -29.90
CA LEU A 8 -6.32 14.12 -28.58
C LEU A 8 -7.56 13.45 -27.98
N VAL A 9 -8.74 14.04 -28.14
CA VAL A 9 -10.00 13.42 -27.69
C VAL A 9 -10.29 12.14 -28.48
N ASP A 10 -10.07 12.14 -29.79
CA ASP A 10 -10.21 10.95 -30.65
C ASP A 10 -9.21 9.84 -30.27
N THR A 11 -8.01 10.18 -29.78
CA THR A 11 -7.04 9.17 -29.28
C THR A 11 -7.47 8.52 -27.97
N VAL A 12 -8.27 9.21 -27.14
CA VAL A 12 -8.70 8.71 -25.84
C VAL A 12 -9.90 7.78 -26.00
N TYR A 13 -10.88 8.14 -26.84
CA TYR A 13 -12.09 7.36 -26.99
C TYR A 13 -12.71 7.49 -28.38
N ASP A 14 -12.65 6.41 -29.16
CA ASP A 14 -13.33 6.31 -30.45
C ASP A 14 -14.70 5.64 -30.26
N SER A 15 -15.76 6.45 -30.26
CA SER A 15 -17.15 5.96 -30.11
C SER A 15 -17.64 5.09 -31.27
N LYS A 16 -17.04 5.19 -32.47
CA LYS A 16 -17.43 4.38 -33.64
C LYS A 16 -16.84 2.97 -33.57
N ARG A 17 -15.62 2.85 -33.05
CA ARG A 17 -14.92 1.55 -32.95
C ARG A 17 -15.04 0.92 -31.55
N ARG A 18 -15.58 1.65 -30.55
CA ARG A 18 -15.62 1.25 -29.14
C ARG A 18 -14.22 0.87 -28.60
N GLU A 19 -13.20 1.53 -29.13
CA GLU A 19 -11.81 1.35 -28.73
C GLU A 19 -11.43 2.49 -27.76
N PHE A 20 -10.97 2.13 -26.57
CA PHE A 20 -10.43 3.07 -25.59
C PHE A 20 -8.92 2.99 -25.63
N LEU A 21 -8.25 4.12 -25.92
CA LEU A 21 -6.78 4.19 -26.09
C LEU A 21 -6.24 3.13 -27.08
N GLY A 22 -6.93 2.90 -28.20
CA GLY A 22 -6.51 1.96 -29.25
C GLY A 22 -6.62 0.47 -28.89
N ARG A 23 -7.34 0.12 -27.82
CA ARG A 23 -7.71 -1.27 -27.50
C ARG A 23 -9.21 -1.41 -27.27
N ASP A 24 -9.74 -2.51 -27.78
CA ASP A 24 -11.12 -2.93 -27.57
C ASP A 24 -11.45 -3.03 -26.07
N GLY A 25 -12.59 -2.48 -25.65
CA GLY A 25 -13.01 -2.44 -24.24
C GLY A 25 -13.10 -3.83 -23.60
N ALA A 26 -13.37 -4.86 -24.39
CA ALA A 26 -13.37 -6.25 -23.91
C ALA A 26 -11.97 -6.75 -23.49
N ARG A 27 -10.90 -6.25 -24.13
CA ARG A 27 -9.51 -6.57 -23.73
C ARG A 27 -9.10 -5.83 -22.46
N TRP A 28 -9.56 -4.58 -22.31
CA TRP A 28 -9.41 -3.81 -21.08
C TRP A 28 -10.10 -4.48 -19.90
N GLY A 29 -11.33 -4.97 -20.08
CA GLY A 29 -12.07 -5.68 -19.03
C GLY A 29 -11.34 -6.93 -18.55
N LYS A 30 -10.81 -7.75 -19.46
CA LYS A 30 -10.03 -8.95 -19.11
C LYS A 30 -8.76 -8.60 -18.34
N LEU A 31 -8.04 -7.56 -18.77
CA LEU A 31 -6.83 -7.10 -18.08
C LEU A 31 -7.15 -6.57 -16.68
N GLY A 32 -8.19 -5.74 -16.56
CA GLY A 32 -8.64 -5.21 -15.26
C GLY A 32 -9.08 -6.31 -14.31
N MET A 33 -9.87 -7.28 -14.78
CA MET A 33 -10.31 -8.44 -14.00
C MET A 33 -9.11 -9.27 -13.50
N PHE A 34 -8.14 -9.54 -14.38
CA PHE A 34 -6.93 -10.27 -14.02
C PHE A 34 -6.14 -9.55 -12.91
N TYR A 35 -5.87 -8.25 -13.09
CA TYR A 35 -5.13 -7.47 -12.09
C TYR A 35 -5.89 -7.34 -10.78
N PHE A 36 -7.22 -7.22 -10.82
CA PHE A 36 -8.04 -7.15 -9.62
C PHE A 36 -7.84 -8.38 -8.73
N PHE A 37 -8.01 -9.59 -9.27
CA PHE A 37 -7.83 -10.82 -8.49
C PHE A 37 -6.37 -11.06 -8.11
N PHE A 38 -5.43 -10.71 -8.99
CA PHE A 38 -4.02 -10.81 -8.71
C PHE A 38 -3.62 -9.97 -7.49
N TYR A 39 -4.01 -8.70 -7.45
CA TYR A 39 -3.71 -7.81 -6.33
C TYR A 39 -4.51 -8.17 -5.07
N LEU A 40 -5.72 -8.70 -5.20
CA LEU A 40 -6.50 -9.20 -4.07
C LEU A 40 -5.78 -10.39 -3.40
N GLY A 41 -5.28 -11.34 -4.20
CA GLY A 41 -4.47 -12.46 -3.71
C GLY A 41 -3.17 -12.00 -3.07
N LEU A 42 -2.46 -11.04 -3.68
CA LEU A 42 -1.23 -10.48 -3.13
C LEU A 42 -1.48 -9.75 -1.80
N GLY A 43 -2.57 -9.00 -1.70
CA GLY A 43 -3.00 -8.35 -0.47
C GLY A 43 -3.35 -9.35 0.63
N ALA A 44 -4.10 -10.39 0.30
CA ALA A 44 -4.43 -11.47 1.24
C ALA A 44 -3.17 -12.19 1.74
N PHE A 45 -2.22 -12.47 0.86
CA PHE A 45 -0.94 -13.06 1.22
C PHE A 45 -0.17 -12.18 2.20
N PHE A 46 -0.07 -10.87 1.93
CA PHE A 46 0.59 -9.93 2.81
C PHE A 46 -0.10 -9.82 4.19
N CYS A 47 -1.42 -9.69 4.21
CA CYS A 47 -2.20 -9.66 5.45
C CYS A 47 -2.03 -10.94 6.28
N THR A 48 -2.00 -12.10 5.62
CA THR A 48 -1.77 -13.38 6.29
C THR A 48 -0.38 -13.43 6.92
N MET A 49 0.65 -13.00 6.19
CA MET A 49 2.02 -12.94 6.71
C MET A 49 2.13 -12.01 7.93
N LEU A 50 1.43 -10.87 7.88
CA LEU A 50 1.37 -9.92 9.00
C LEU A 50 0.61 -10.50 10.21
N ALA A 51 -0.51 -11.20 9.97
CA ALA A 51 -1.27 -11.86 11.02
C ALA A 51 -0.45 -12.93 11.74
N VAL A 52 0.30 -13.75 10.98
CA VAL A 52 1.24 -14.73 11.55
C VAL A 52 2.33 -14.02 12.35
N PHE A 53 2.93 -12.95 11.82
CA PHE A 53 3.94 -12.18 12.54
C PHE A 53 3.42 -11.63 13.88
N MET A 54 2.20 -11.09 13.89
CA MET A 54 1.56 -10.58 15.11
C MET A 54 1.26 -11.69 16.12
N ALA A 55 0.92 -12.90 15.65
CA ALA A 55 0.73 -14.06 16.53
C ALA A 55 2.05 -14.57 17.13
N LEU A 56 3.17 -14.46 16.40
CA LEU A 56 4.50 -14.89 16.86
C LEU A 56 5.19 -13.85 17.77
N SER A 57 4.76 -12.59 17.73
CA SER A 57 5.34 -11.53 18.54
C SER A 57 4.71 -11.49 19.93
N PRO A 58 5.49 -11.53 21.02
CA PRO A 58 4.96 -11.39 22.38
C PRO A 58 4.26 -10.03 22.56
N ARG A 59 3.07 -10.05 23.17
CA ARG A 59 2.22 -8.86 23.32
C ARG A 59 2.60 -7.98 24.51
N ASP A 60 3.14 -8.60 25.55
CA ASP A 60 3.38 -7.94 26.84
C ASP A 60 4.76 -7.27 26.93
N ARG A 61 5.71 -7.71 26.10
CA ARG A 61 7.08 -7.18 26.12
C ARG A 61 7.71 -7.20 24.73
N PRO A 62 8.54 -6.22 24.37
CA PRO A 62 9.21 -6.20 23.09
C PRO A 62 10.13 -7.42 22.96
N ARG A 63 10.07 -8.10 21.80
CA ARG A 63 10.89 -9.29 21.51
C ARG A 63 12.40 -8.97 21.55
N TYR A 64 12.77 -7.77 21.12
CA TYR A 64 14.15 -7.30 21.13
C TYR A 64 14.25 -6.11 22.09
N TYR A 65 15.09 -6.27 23.10
CA TYR A 65 15.35 -5.25 24.11
C TYR A 65 16.85 -5.28 24.40
N SER A 66 17.52 -4.13 24.33
CA SER A 66 18.95 -4.01 24.61
C SER A 66 19.19 -3.18 25.85
N GLU A 67 20.23 -3.55 26.60
CA GLU A 67 20.59 -2.91 27.86
C GLU A 67 21.11 -1.46 27.67
N SER A 68 21.46 -1.08 26.44
CA SER A 68 22.04 0.22 26.05
C SER A 68 21.12 1.09 25.16
N SER A 69 19.86 0.71 24.95
CA SER A 69 18.94 1.51 24.12
C SER A 69 18.44 2.77 24.83
N CYS A 70 18.28 3.86 24.05
CA CYS A 70 17.73 5.14 24.50
C CYS A 70 16.36 5.05 25.19
N MET A 71 15.55 4.03 24.88
CA MET A 71 14.28 3.75 25.56
C MET A 71 14.46 3.44 27.05
N ARG A 72 15.60 2.87 27.47
CA ARG A 72 15.92 2.63 28.89
C ARG A 72 16.38 3.90 29.60
N THR A 73 17.17 4.75 28.94
CA THR A 73 17.66 6.02 29.53
C THR A 73 16.54 6.92 30.07
N ARG A 74 15.28 6.68 29.67
CA ARG A 74 14.08 7.36 30.19
C ARG A 74 13.71 7.00 31.64
N THR A 75 14.26 5.94 32.24
CA THR A 75 13.99 5.59 33.65
C THR A 75 14.76 6.46 34.65
N ILE A 76 15.72 7.26 34.19
CA ILE A 76 16.35 8.30 34.99
C ILE A 76 15.46 9.55 34.88
N PRO A 77 14.78 9.99 35.96
CA PRO A 77 13.95 11.18 35.91
C PRO A 77 14.82 12.39 35.53
N LEU A 78 14.47 13.10 34.46
CA LEU A 78 15.10 14.36 34.04
C LEU A 78 14.84 15.53 35.03
N SER A 79 14.27 15.24 36.20
CA SER A 79 14.03 16.21 37.26
C SER A 79 14.92 15.88 38.46
N PRO A 80 15.99 16.66 38.71
CA PRO A 80 16.91 16.43 39.82
C PRO A 80 16.35 16.81 41.21
N GLY A 81 15.04 17.05 41.37
CA GLY A 81 14.44 17.63 42.59
C GLY A 81 13.38 16.78 43.31
N LEU A 82 13.37 15.46 43.15
CA LEU A 82 12.33 14.56 43.70
C LEU A 82 12.83 13.62 44.81
N TYR A 83 13.92 13.98 45.48
CA TYR A 83 14.37 13.37 46.73
C TYR A 83 14.61 14.47 47.77
N ASN A 84 13.60 14.72 48.60
CA ASN A 84 13.73 15.26 49.96
C ASN A 84 13.22 14.18 50.91
#